data_AF-A0A348UX56-F1
#
_entry.id   AF-A0A348UX56-F1
#
_cell.length_a   1.000
_cell.length_b   1.000
_cell.length_c   1.000
_cell.angle_alpha   90.00
_cell.angle_beta   90.00
_cell.angle_gamma   90.00
#
_symmetry.space_group_name_H-M   'P 1'
#
loop_
_entity.id
_entity.type
_entity.pdbx_description
1 polymer ?
#
loop_
_entity_poly.entity_id
_entity_poly.type
_entity_poly.pdbx_seq_one_letter_code
_entity_poly.pdbx_strand_id
1 'polypeptide(L)'
;MDDEHYMMLALDEAKKAEKHDEVPVGAIVVDQAGKVIGQGYNCPISEKDPTSHAEIKAIRSACRFMNNYRLPKTTLYVTIEPCIMCMG
;
A
#
# COMPACT_ATOMS: atom_id res chain seq x y z
N MET A 1 7.20 -17.49 -0.04
CA MET A 1 5.90 -17.01 -0.57
C MET A 1 6.18 -16.45 -1.94
N ASP A 2 5.26 -16.63 -2.88
CA ASP A 2 5.34 -16.10 -4.24
C ASP A 2 4.67 -14.72 -4.34
N ASP A 3 4.86 -14.05 -5.47
CA ASP A 3 4.29 -12.72 -5.72
C ASP A 3 2.75 -12.75 -5.76
N GLU A 4 2.15 -13.86 -6.19
CA GLU A 4 0.70 -14.05 -6.20
C GLU A 4 0.10 -13.97 -4.79
N HIS A 5 0.73 -14.62 -3.80
CA HIS A 5 0.30 -14.53 -2.41
C HIS A 5 0.24 -13.07 -1.91
N TYR A 6 1.29 -12.29 -2.16
CA TYR A 6 1.35 -10.90 -1.72
C TYR A 6 0.38 -10.00 -2.49
N MET A 7 0.17 -10.27 -3.79
CA MET A 7 -0.83 -9.55 -4.57
C MET A 7 -2.25 -9.83 -4.06
N MET A 8 -2.55 -11.05 -3.61
CA MET A 8 -3.84 -11.36 -2.98
C MET A 8 -4.07 -10.55 -1.69
N LEU A 9 -3.04 -10.32 -0.89
CA LEU A 9 -3.12 -9.44 0.28
C LEU A 9 -3.35 -7.97 -0.11
N ALA A 10 -2.73 -7.49 -1.20
CA ALA A 10 -3.01 -6.14 -1.73
C ALA A 10 -4.46 -6.02 -2.25
N LEU A 11 -5.00 -7.06 -2.89
CA LEU A 11 -6.41 -7.12 -3.30
C LEU A 11 -7.36 -7.11 -2.10
N ASP A 12 -6.98 -7.67 -0.95
CA ASP A 12 -7.77 -7.57 0.28
C ASP A 12 -7.82 -6.14 0.84
N GLU A 13 -6.75 -5.35 0.67
CA GLU A 13 -6.80 -3.90 0.94
C GLU A 13 -7.69 -3.17 -0.07
N ALA A 14 -7.63 -3.52 -1.36
CA ALA A 14 -8.48 -2.90 -2.39
C ALA A 14 -9.99 -3.09 -2.12
N LYS A 15 -10.39 -4.26 -1.59
CA LYS A 15 -11.77 -4.52 -1.14
C LYS A 15 -12.21 -3.60 0.00
N LYS A 16 -11.27 -3.05 0.80
CA LYS A 16 -11.61 -2.06 1.83
C LYS A 16 -11.93 -0.71 1.19
N ALA A 17 -11.14 -0.27 0.20
CA ALA A 17 -11.43 0.95 -0.57
C ALA A 17 -12.83 0.87 -1.21
N GLU A 18 -13.16 -0.26 -1.85
CA GLU A 18 -14.49 -0.48 -2.43
C GLU A 18 -15.63 -0.31 -1.41
N LYS A 19 -15.48 -0.87 -0.20
CA LYS A 19 -16.47 -0.73 0.88
C LYS A 19 -16.64 0.71 1.38
N HIS A 20 -15.70 1.59 1.06
CA HIS A 20 -15.71 3.00 1.44
C HIS A 20 -16.04 3.93 0.25
N ASP A 21 -16.56 3.39 -0.86
CA ASP A 21 -16.87 4.11 -2.10
C ASP A 21 -15.66 4.86 -2.69
N GLU A 22 -14.46 4.32 -2.48
CA GLU A 22 -13.21 4.81 -3.07
C GLU A 22 -12.84 3.99 -4.33
N VAL A 23 -11.94 4.51 -5.16
CA VAL A 23 -11.35 3.71 -6.25
C VAL A 23 -10.66 2.48 -5.65
N PRO A 24 -10.99 1.25 -6.09
CA PRO A 24 -10.57 0.01 -5.43
C PRO A 24 -9.11 -0.34 -5.72
N VAL A 25 -8.19 0.35 -5.04
CA VAL A 25 -6.74 0.12 -5.11
C VAL A 25 -6.21 -0.19 -3.72
N GLY A 26 -5.39 -1.23 -3.63
CA GLY A 26 -4.73 -1.66 -2.40
C GLY A 26 -3.24 -1.86 -2.61
N ALA A 27 -2.48 -1.68 -1.54
CA ALA A 27 -1.03 -1.84 -1.55
C ALA A 27 -0.51 -2.38 -0.23
N ILE A 28 0.56 -3.17 -0.30
CA ILE A 28 1.30 -3.66 0.87
C ILE A 28 2.81 -3.53 0.67
N VAL A 29 3.54 -3.35 1.78
CA VAL A 29 5.00 -3.36 1.80
C VAL A 29 5.48 -4.60 2.54
N VAL A 30 6.33 -5.38 1.89
CA VAL A 30 6.91 -6.63 2.42
C VAL A 30 8.41 -6.46 2.61
N ASP A 31 8.95 -6.87 3.76
CA ASP A 31 10.39 -6.89 3.99
C ASP A 31 11.08 -8.12 3.39
N GLN A 32 12.42 -8.12 3.37
CA GLN A 32 13.23 -9.26 2.88
C GLN A 32 13.01 -10.59 3.62
N ALA A 33 12.41 -10.56 4.83
CA ALA A 33 12.07 -11.76 5.59
C ALA A 33 10.67 -12.29 5.22
N GLY A 34 9.96 -11.63 4.31
CA GLY A 34 8.60 -11.98 3.88
C GLY A 34 7.51 -11.46 4.81
N LYS A 35 7.83 -10.53 5.72
CA LYS A 35 6.85 -9.95 6.63
C LYS A 35 6.20 -8.73 6.00
N VAL A 36 4.87 -8.67 6.04
CA VAL A 36 4.13 -7.44 5.73
C VAL A 36 4.36 -6.42 6.84
N ILE A 37 4.97 -5.29 6.48
CA ILE A 37 5.31 -4.20 7.42
C ILE A 37 4.49 -2.94 7.17
N GLY A 38 3.80 -2.84 6.04
CA GLY A 38 2.89 -1.74 5.72
C GLY A 38 1.71 -2.19 4.89
N GLN A 39 0.56 -1.56 5.09
CA GLN A 39 -0.68 -1.82 4.36
C GLN A 39 -1.39 -0.49 4.09
N GLY A 40 -2.08 -0.39 2.97
CA GLY A 40 -2.83 0.80 2.60
C GLY A 40 -3.85 0.51 1.50
N TYR A 41 -4.97 1.21 1.55
CA TYR A 41 -5.97 1.24 0.49
C TYR A 41 -6.27 2.69 0.14
N ASN A 42 -6.68 2.95 -1.10
CA ASN A 42 -6.94 4.30 -1.59
C ASN A 42 -8.06 4.97 -0.78
N CYS A 43 -7.80 6.16 -0.24
CA CYS A 43 -8.72 6.93 0.64
C CYS A 43 -8.81 8.44 0.36
N PRO A 44 -8.62 8.96 -0.87
CA PRO A 44 -8.56 10.40 -1.09
C PRO A 44 -9.87 11.13 -0.78
N ILE A 45 -11.03 10.50 -0.98
CA ILE A 45 -12.35 11.12 -0.74
C ILE A 45 -12.62 11.17 0.76
N SER A 46 -12.52 10.03 1.43
CA SER A 46 -12.84 9.82 2.85
C SER A 46 -11.91 10.59 3.78
N GLU A 47 -10.60 10.64 3.47
CA GLU A 47 -9.62 11.40 4.26
C GLU A 47 -9.48 12.87 3.84
N LYS A 48 -10.12 13.27 2.73
CA LYS A 48 -9.98 14.61 2.13
C LYS A 48 -8.50 14.99 1.89
N ASP A 49 -7.70 13.99 1.56
CA ASP A 49 -6.26 14.11 1.32
C ASP A 49 -5.95 13.57 -0.08
N PRO A 50 -5.62 14.44 -1.06
CA PRO A 50 -5.31 14.00 -2.42
C PRO A 50 -4.05 13.12 -2.48
N THR A 51 -3.24 13.06 -1.42
CA THR A 51 -2.06 12.19 -1.33
C THR A 51 -2.37 10.82 -0.74
N SER A 52 -3.59 10.57 -0.27
CA SER A 52 -3.97 9.34 0.43
C SER A 52 -4.27 8.16 -0.51
N HIS A 53 -3.36 7.94 -1.45
CA HIS A 53 -3.34 6.77 -2.32
C HIS A 53 -2.85 5.53 -1.54
N ALA A 54 -3.19 4.34 -2.04
CA ALA A 54 -2.85 3.08 -1.39
C ALA A 54 -1.33 2.95 -1.12
N GLU A 55 -0.51 3.32 -2.12
CA GLU A 55 0.95 3.28 -2.08
C GLU A 55 1.51 4.18 -0.97
N ILE A 56 1.06 5.44 -0.94
CA ILE A 56 1.49 6.42 0.08
C ILE A 56 1.09 5.97 1.47
N LYS A 57 -0.12 5.43 1.65
CA LYS A 57 -0.57 4.90 2.94
C LYS A 57 0.25 3.68 3.37
N ALA A 58 0.52 2.75 2.46
CA ALA A 58 1.33 1.56 2.74
C ALA A 58 2.77 1.92 3.12
N ILE A 59 3.39 2.85 2.40
CA ILE A 59 4.73 3.37 2.72
C ILE A 59 4.74 4.08 4.07
N ARG A 60 3.79 5.02 4.32
CA ARG A 60 3.67 5.70 5.62
C ARG A 60 3.49 4.69 6.77
N SER A 61 2.71 3.63 6.55
CA SER A 61 2.54 2.54 7.52
C SER A 61 3.84 1.78 7.78
N ALA A 62 4.56 1.41 6.73
CA ALA A 62 5.86 0.72 6.83
C ALA A 62 6.91 1.59 7.53
N CYS A 63 6.98 2.88 7.21
CA CYS A 63 7.90 3.81 7.85
C CYS A 63 7.64 3.93 9.36
N ARG A 64 6.36 3.96 9.77
CA ARG A 64 5.99 3.93 11.20
C ARG A 64 6.38 2.61 11.86
N PHE A 65 6.13 1.49 11.20
CA PHE A 65 6.51 0.16 11.70
C PHE A 65 8.03 0.05 11.92
N MET A 66 8.83 0.56 10.98
CA MET A 66 10.29 0.53 11.03
C MET A 66 10.91 1.66 11.85
N ASN A 67 10.09 2.64 12.28
CA ASN A 67 10.54 3.91 12.84
C ASN A 67 11.66 4.57 12.00
N ASN A 68 11.52 4.53 10.68
CA ASN A 68 12.51 5.01 9.72
C ASN A 68 11.83 5.39 8.40
N TYR A 69 12.25 6.49 7.78
CA TYR A 69 11.72 6.92 6.48
C TYR A 69 12.30 6.11 5.30
N ARG A 70 13.46 5.45 5.50
CA ARG A 70 14.08 4.60 4.49
C ARG A 70 13.57 3.17 4.63
N LEU A 71 13.10 2.60 3.52
CA LEU A 71 12.65 1.22 3.41
C LEU A 71 13.55 0.44 2.43
N PRO A 72 14.86 0.25 2.72
CA PRO A 72 15.72 -0.54 1.86
C PRO A 72 15.32 -2.02 1.94
N LYS A 73 15.50 -2.76 0.83
CA LYS A 73 15.23 -4.21 0.75
C LYS A 73 13.79 -4.58 1.12
N THR A 74 12.84 -3.75 0.68
CA THR A 74 11.40 -4.02 0.75
C THR A 74 10.81 -4.06 -0.65
N THR A 75 9.72 -4.79 -0.81
CA THR A 75 8.93 -4.83 -2.04
C THR A 75 7.56 -4.20 -1.78
N LEU A 76 7.13 -3.31 -2.67
CA LEU A 76 5.77 -2.76 -2.69
C LEU A 76 4.95 -3.57 -3.70
N TYR A 77 3.87 -4.19 -3.25
CA TYR A 77 2.86 -4.79 -4.11
C TYR A 77 1.66 -3.85 -4.17
N VAL A 78 1.17 -3.56 -5.38
CA VAL A 78 0.04 -2.66 -5.62
C VAL A 78 -0.81 -3.22 -6.76
N THR A 79 -2.13 -3.10 -6.63
CA THR A 79 -3.09 -3.74 -7.54
C THR A 79 -3.24 -3.02 -8.90
N ILE A 80 -2.60 -1.86 -9.06
CA ILE A 80 -2.56 -1.07 -10.30
C ILE A 80 -1.17 -0.44 -10.43
N GLU A 81 -0.77 -0.11 -11.65
CA GLU A 81 0.44 0.68 -11.90
C GLU A 81 0.38 2.03 -11.14
N PRO A 82 1.41 2.39 -10.33
CA PRO A 82 1.40 3.62 -9.55
C PRO A 82 1.35 4.89 -10.41
N CYS A 83 0.72 5.94 -9.90
CA CYS A 83 0.75 7.25 -10.55
C CYS A 83 2.10 7.97 -10.33
N ILE A 84 2.34 9.06 -11.07
CA ILE A 84 3.58 9.86 -10.99
C ILE A 84 3.89 10.33 -9.57
N MET A 85 2.87 10.72 -8.79
CA MET A 85 3.04 11.13 -7.40
C MET A 85 3.54 9.97 -6.52
N CYS A 86 3.07 8.74 -6.75
CA CYS A 86 3.38 7.59 -5.90
C CYS A 86 4.71 6.93 -6.29
N MET A 87 5.16 7.11 -7.54
CA MET A 87 6.46 6.64 -8.01
C MET A 87 7.64 7.48 -7.50
N GLY A 88 7.40 8.76 -7.15
CA GLY A 88 8.43 9.71 -6.71
C GLY A 88 8.77 9.58 -5.23
#